data_AF-A0A4Y3WCY3-F1
#
_entry.id   AF-A0A4Y3WCY3-F1
#
_cell.length_a   1.000
_cell.length_b   1.000
_cell.length_c   1.000
_cell.angle_alpha   90.00
_cell.angle_beta   90.00
_cell.angle_gamma   90.00
#
_symmetry.space_group_name_H-M   'P 1'
#
loop_
_entity.id
_entity.type
_entity.pdbx_description
1 polymer ?
#
loop_
_entity_poly.entity_id
_entity_poly.type
_entity_poly.pdbx_seq_one_letter_code
_entity_poly.pdbx_strand_id
1 'polypeptide(L)'
;MLKVAAFYQFTPLPDFRALREPLRGLCAARAIKGSILLAAEGINGTVAGTLDAVDTLVSELQTGALFSGRLNNLELKFSQASAMPFARLKVRLKKEIVTLGDPATDPTRAVGIYVDPQDWNQLIAAPGMLLLDVRNDFEVVMGSFEGAVDPQLACFGQFKDFAAQELDHRKHRRVAMYCTGGIRCEKASSYLLSRGFKEVYHLRGGILKYLEKIPESESRWRGECFVFDDRIALGHGLKESRQASSVMDGAPHDD
;
A
#
# COMPACT_ATOMS: atom_id res chain seq x y z
N MET A 1 -22.52 -1.12 8.99
CA MET A 1 -21.30 -1.01 8.17
C MET A 1 -20.09 -0.96 9.08
N LEU A 2 -19.03 -1.67 8.72
CA LEU A 2 -17.76 -1.67 9.43
C LEU A 2 -16.81 -0.64 8.83
N LYS A 3 -15.90 -0.13 9.65
CA LYS A 3 -14.82 0.75 9.21
C LYS A 3 -13.58 -0.10 8.95
N VAL A 4 -12.92 0.13 7.83
CA VAL A 4 -11.64 -0.50 7.48
C VAL A 4 -10.57 0.58 7.44
N ALA A 5 -9.48 0.39 8.18
CA ALA A 5 -8.30 1.24 8.16
C ALA A 5 -7.14 0.50 7.50
N ALA A 6 -6.59 1.08 6.43
CA ALA A 6 -5.33 0.66 5.85
C ALA A 6 -4.28 1.73 6.19
N PHE A 7 -3.15 1.31 6.75
CA PHE A 7 -2.14 2.23 7.24
C PHE A 7 -0.71 1.69 7.11
N TYR A 8 0.26 2.60 6.98
CA TYR A 8 1.66 2.26 7.15
C TYR A 8 2.47 3.49 7.54
N GLN A 9 3.66 3.26 8.09
CA GLN A 9 4.70 4.27 8.20
C GLN A 9 6.06 3.57 8.29
N PHE A 10 7.02 4.03 7.48
CA PHE A 10 8.42 3.73 7.69
C PHE A 10 8.97 4.63 8.81
N THR A 11 9.42 4.03 9.89
CA THR A 11 10.03 4.73 11.03
C THR A 11 10.84 3.73 11.86
N PRO A 12 12.00 4.11 12.43
CA PRO A 12 12.77 3.21 13.27
C PRO A 12 12.00 2.74 14.52
N LEU A 13 11.74 1.44 14.60
CA LEU A 13 11.10 0.77 15.75
C LEU A 13 12.02 -0.34 16.29
N PRO A 14 13.15 -0.01 16.95
CA PRO A 14 14.09 -1.04 17.44
C PRO A 14 13.46 -2.01 18.46
N ASP A 15 12.41 -1.57 19.15
CA ASP A 15 11.60 -2.29 20.13
C ASP A 15 10.34 -2.93 19.53
N PHE A 16 10.18 -3.01 18.20
CA PHE A 16 8.96 -3.50 17.54
C PHE A 16 8.43 -4.85 18.06
N ARG A 17 9.33 -5.71 18.56
CA ARG A 17 8.99 -6.99 19.19
C ARG A 17 8.15 -6.81 20.46
N ALA A 18 8.47 -5.81 21.27
CA ALA A 18 7.75 -5.48 22.50
C ALA A 18 6.38 -4.83 22.21
N LEU A 19 6.22 -4.16 21.06
CA LEU A 19 4.96 -3.51 20.66
C LEU A 19 3.85 -4.51 20.29
N ARG A 20 4.22 -5.75 19.94
CA ARG A 20 3.27 -6.75 19.42
C ARG A 20 2.14 -7.08 20.38
N GLU A 21 2.47 -7.44 21.62
CA GLU A 21 1.47 -7.93 22.58
C GLU A 21 0.52 -6.82 23.07
N PRO A 22 1.00 -5.61 23.41
CA PRO A 22 0.11 -4.50 23.73
C PRO A 22 -0.84 -4.13 22.58
N LEU A 23 -0.32 -4.09 21.34
CA LEU A 23 -1.14 -3.80 20.16
C LEU A 23 -2.19 -4.90 19.91
N ARG A 24 -1.79 -6.17 20.05
CA ARG A 24 -2.71 -7.31 19.97
C ARG A 24 -3.80 -7.23 21.04
N GLY A 25 -3.45 -6.89 22.27
CA GLY A 25 -4.40 -6.71 23.38
C GLY A 25 -5.41 -5.59 23.11
N LEU A 26 -4.93 -4.43 22.64
CA LEU A 26 -5.79 -3.30 22.27
C LEU A 26 -6.81 -3.69 21.20
N CYS A 27 -6.36 -4.33 20.13
CA CYS A 27 -7.21 -4.76 19.03
C CYS A 27 -8.21 -5.84 19.47
N ALA A 28 -7.75 -6.85 20.24
CA ALA A 28 -8.59 -7.95 20.71
C ALA A 28 -9.71 -7.46 21.64
N ALA A 29 -9.39 -6.54 22.57
CA ALA A 29 -10.38 -5.95 23.48
C ALA A 29 -11.51 -5.19 22.76
N ARG A 30 -11.29 -4.80 21.51
CA ARG A 30 -12.24 -4.04 20.67
C ARG A 30 -12.78 -4.85 19.50
N ALA A 31 -12.57 -6.17 19.51
CA ALA A 31 -12.97 -7.08 18.43
C ALA A 31 -12.48 -6.66 17.02
N ILE A 32 -11.33 -5.95 16.96
CA ILE A 32 -10.70 -5.58 15.69
C ILE A 32 -10.10 -6.83 15.07
N LYS A 33 -10.35 -7.04 13.77
CA LYS A 33 -9.74 -8.10 12.96
C LYS A 33 -8.92 -7.51 11.83
N GLY A 34 -8.07 -8.32 11.21
CA GLY A 34 -7.16 -7.87 10.15
C GLY A 34 -5.72 -8.24 10.41
N SER A 35 -4.81 -7.59 9.70
CA SER A 35 -3.38 -7.86 9.77
C SER A 35 -2.60 -6.60 10.10
N ILE A 36 -1.68 -6.71 11.05
CA ILE A 36 -0.68 -5.69 11.36
C ILE A 36 0.69 -6.36 11.30
N LEU A 37 1.59 -5.76 10.54
CA LEU A 37 2.99 -6.13 10.41
C LEU A 37 3.84 -5.11 11.17
N LEU A 38 4.74 -5.62 12.00
CA LEU A 38 5.73 -4.85 12.72
C LEU A 38 7.12 -5.34 12.31
N ALA A 39 7.99 -4.41 11.97
CA ALA A 39 9.41 -4.66 11.74
C ALA A 39 10.24 -3.52 12.35
N ALA A 40 11.56 -3.69 12.39
CA ALA A 40 12.45 -2.63 12.84
C ALA A 40 12.32 -1.35 11.98
N GLU A 41 11.89 -1.49 10.72
CA GLU A 41 11.68 -0.39 9.77
C GLU A 41 10.29 0.28 9.87
N GLY A 42 9.38 -0.19 10.72
CA GLY A 42 8.09 0.48 10.93
C GLY A 42 6.88 -0.45 11.09
N ILE A 43 5.72 0.05 10.64
CA ILE A 43 4.42 -0.61 10.76
C ILE A 43 3.65 -0.58 9.42
N ASN A 44 2.89 -1.63 9.13
CA ASN A 44 1.95 -1.71 8.01
C ASN A 44 0.73 -2.54 8.45
N GLY A 45 -0.48 -2.15 8.09
CA GLY A 45 -1.64 -2.95 8.42
C GLY A 45 -2.91 -2.58 7.67
N THR A 46 -3.81 -3.56 7.61
CA THR A 46 -5.20 -3.37 7.22
C THR A 46 -6.08 -4.05 8.26
N VAL A 47 -6.97 -3.29 8.89
CA VAL A 47 -7.81 -3.75 9.99
C VAL A 47 -9.24 -3.27 9.84
N ALA A 48 -10.19 -4.03 10.37
CA ALA A 48 -11.60 -3.72 10.34
C ALA A 48 -12.24 -3.88 11.72
N GLY A 49 -13.24 -3.06 12.00
CA GLY A 49 -13.99 -3.05 13.25
C GLY A 49 -15.18 -2.11 13.21
N THR A 50 -15.81 -1.89 14.37
CA THR A 50 -16.74 -0.77 14.52
C THR A 50 -16.02 0.57 14.32
N LEU A 51 -16.77 1.64 14.06
CA LEU A 51 -16.19 2.98 13.89
C LEU A 51 -15.35 3.36 15.12
N ASP A 52 -15.93 3.25 16.31
CA ASP A 52 -15.27 3.56 17.59
C ASP A 52 -14.03 2.69 17.84
N ALA A 53 -14.09 1.40 17.52
CA ALA A 53 -12.94 0.50 17.68
C ALA A 53 -11.75 0.93 16.81
N VAL A 54 -12.01 1.21 15.53
CA VAL A 54 -10.98 1.65 14.59
C VAL A 54 -10.46 3.03 14.95
N ASP A 55 -11.33 3.96 15.35
CA ASP A 55 -10.93 5.30 15.78
C ASP A 55 -10.04 5.27 17.02
N THR A 56 -10.35 4.39 17.98
CA THR A 56 -9.49 4.19 19.15
C THR A 56 -8.12 3.66 18.76
N LEU A 57 -8.05 2.65 17.88
CA LEU A 57 -6.76 2.14 17.41
C LEU A 57 -5.95 3.22 16.70
N VAL A 58 -6.58 3.99 15.81
CA VAL A 58 -5.91 5.08 15.08
C VAL A 58 -5.39 6.14 16.05
N SER A 59 -6.17 6.53 17.06
CA SER A 59 -5.71 7.46 18.09
C SER A 59 -4.52 6.91 18.88
N GLU A 60 -4.51 5.62 19.22
CA GLU A 60 -3.34 5.01 19.86
C GLU A 60 -2.10 5.01 18.95
N LEU A 61 -2.27 4.75 17.65
CA LEU A 61 -1.17 4.82 16.69
C LEU A 61 -0.60 6.24 16.57
N GLN A 62 -1.45 7.26 16.44
CA GLN A 62 -1.03 8.64 16.15
C GLN A 62 -0.56 9.40 17.40
N THR A 63 -1.28 9.24 18.51
CA THR A 63 -1.09 10.07 19.73
C THR A 63 -0.93 9.25 21.00
N GLY A 64 -1.04 7.92 20.91
CA GLY A 64 -0.97 7.03 22.07
C GLY A 64 0.44 6.80 22.61
N ALA A 65 0.49 6.20 23.79
CA ALA A 65 1.73 5.94 24.50
C ALA A 65 2.55 4.80 23.85
N LEU A 66 1.89 3.82 23.21
CA LEU A 66 2.55 2.64 22.64
C LEU A 66 3.66 3.00 21.64
N PHE A 67 3.40 3.98 20.79
CA PHE A 67 4.38 4.43 19.80
C PHE A 67 5.13 5.69 20.24
N SER A 68 4.73 6.33 21.35
CA SER A 68 5.40 7.50 21.92
C SER A 68 5.65 8.60 20.88
N GLY A 69 4.65 8.86 20.02
CA GLY A 69 4.74 9.84 18.94
C GLY A 69 5.65 9.47 17.75
N ARG A 70 6.23 8.27 17.71
CA ARG A 70 7.09 7.83 16.59
C ARG A 70 6.34 7.63 15.27
N LEU A 71 5.03 7.43 15.34
CA LEU A 71 4.15 7.35 14.17
C LEU A 71 3.53 8.73 13.82
N ASN A 72 4.40 9.72 13.62
CA ASN A 72 4.03 11.12 13.35
C ASN A 72 3.69 11.42 11.88
N ASN A 73 3.80 10.45 10.98
CA ASN A 73 3.52 10.61 9.55
C ASN A 73 2.82 9.35 9.02
N LEU A 74 1.79 8.92 9.75
CA LEU A 74 1.04 7.71 9.44
C LEU A 74 0.23 7.92 8.16
N GLU A 75 0.61 7.22 7.10
CA GLU A 75 -0.19 7.15 5.88
C GLU A 75 -1.43 6.31 6.19
N LEU A 76 -2.59 6.96 6.31
CA LEU A 76 -3.81 6.37 6.82
C LEU A 76 -4.97 6.58 5.86
N LYS A 77 -5.72 5.51 5.59
CA LYS A 77 -6.90 5.54 4.73
C LYS A 77 -8.04 4.75 5.33
N PHE A 78 -9.24 5.25 5.07
CA PHE A 78 -10.46 4.62 5.50
C PHE A 78 -11.29 4.19 4.30
N SER A 79 -11.89 3.02 4.44
CA SER A 79 -12.96 2.52 3.57
C SER A 79 -14.01 1.86 4.44
N GLN A 80 -15.10 1.42 3.83
CA GLN A 80 -16.17 0.71 4.52
C GLN A 80 -16.18 -0.75 4.11
N ALA A 81 -16.76 -1.58 4.97
CA ALA A 81 -17.09 -2.95 4.63
C ALA A 81 -18.53 -3.29 5.03
N SER A 82 -19.22 -4.02 4.16
CA SER A 82 -20.60 -4.48 4.40
C SER A 82 -20.64 -5.60 5.44
N ALA A 83 -19.64 -6.49 5.41
CA ALA A 83 -19.38 -7.55 6.37
C ALA A 83 -17.93 -7.49 6.87
N MET A 84 -17.60 -8.27 7.90
CA MET A 84 -16.23 -8.32 8.46
C MET A 84 -15.28 -8.98 7.44
N PRO A 85 -14.32 -8.24 6.85
CA PRO A 85 -13.54 -8.75 5.71
C PRO A 85 -12.30 -9.56 6.13
N PHE A 86 -12.25 -9.96 7.40
CA PHE A 86 -11.14 -10.69 7.98
C PHE A 86 -11.65 -11.76 8.94
N ALA A 87 -11.13 -12.99 8.80
CA ALA A 87 -11.48 -14.09 9.69
C ALA A 87 -11.04 -13.85 11.15
N ARG A 88 -9.82 -13.32 11.34
CA ARG A 88 -9.16 -13.13 12.66
C ARG A 88 -8.18 -11.95 12.65
N LEU A 89 -7.73 -11.55 13.84
CA LEU A 89 -6.60 -10.64 14.01
C LEU A 89 -5.27 -11.38 13.86
N LYS A 90 -4.33 -10.82 13.09
CA LYS A 90 -2.94 -11.25 12.96
C LYS A 90 -2.04 -10.04 13.29
N VAL A 91 -1.21 -10.13 14.34
CA VAL A 91 -0.12 -9.17 14.59
C VAL A 91 1.21 -9.92 14.43
N ARG A 92 1.91 -9.65 13.32
CA ARG A 92 3.07 -10.43 12.87
C ARG A 92 4.34 -9.60 12.94
N LEU A 93 5.39 -10.22 13.49
CA LEU A 93 6.75 -9.70 13.42
C LEU A 93 7.36 -10.13 12.09
N LYS A 94 7.93 -9.19 11.35
CA LYS A 94 8.57 -9.43 10.05
C LYS A 94 9.96 -8.79 10.01
N LYS A 95 10.74 -9.18 9.01
CA LYS A 95 12.00 -8.50 8.68
C LYS A 95 11.72 -7.15 8.01
N GLU A 96 10.71 -7.14 7.16
CA GLU A 96 10.24 -5.96 6.42
C GLU A 96 8.71 -5.86 6.53
N ILE A 97 8.17 -4.65 6.63
CA ILE A 97 6.72 -4.38 6.59
C ILE A 97 6.14 -4.45 5.18
N VAL A 98 7.01 -4.45 4.17
CA VAL A 98 6.76 -4.86 2.78
C VAL A 98 8.07 -5.37 2.19
N THR A 99 8.09 -6.60 1.67
CA THR A 99 9.33 -7.30 1.33
C THR A 99 9.84 -6.90 -0.05
N LEU A 100 10.88 -6.06 -0.12
CA LEU A 100 11.68 -5.89 -1.34
C LEU A 100 12.89 -6.84 -1.33
N GLY A 101 13.41 -7.18 -0.15
CA GLY A 101 14.57 -8.06 -0.02
C GLY A 101 15.88 -7.42 -0.47
N ASP A 102 16.01 -6.10 -0.32
CA ASP A 102 17.25 -5.34 -0.52
C ASP A 102 17.59 -4.56 0.76
N PRO A 103 18.58 -5.02 1.57
CA PRO A 103 18.92 -4.39 2.84
C PRO A 103 19.50 -2.97 2.74
N ALA A 104 19.92 -2.54 1.55
CA ALA A 104 20.46 -1.20 1.31
C ALA A 104 19.35 -0.15 1.07
N THR A 105 18.15 -0.59 0.71
CA THR A 105 16.99 0.26 0.47
C THR A 105 16.40 0.73 1.80
N ASP A 106 16.36 2.04 2.00
CA ASP A 106 15.81 2.67 3.21
C ASP A 106 14.95 3.89 2.83
N PRO A 107 13.61 3.74 2.78
CA PRO A 107 12.69 4.82 2.47
C PRO A 107 12.76 6.00 3.44
N THR A 108 13.29 5.80 4.66
CA THR A 108 13.44 6.90 5.63
C THR A 108 14.59 7.85 5.28
N ARG A 109 15.53 7.40 4.42
CA ARG A 109 16.71 8.19 4.02
C ARG A 109 16.52 8.86 2.66
N ALA A 110 15.92 8.14 1.71
CA ALA A 110 15.64 8.65 0.39
C ALA A 110 14.39 7.96 -0.17
N VAL A 111 13.45 8.76 -0.66
CA VAL A 111 12.21 8.32 -1.30
C VAL A 111 11.94 9.20 -2.51
N GLY A 112 11.22 8.67 -3.49
CA GLY A 112 10.75 9.43 -4.66
C GLY A 112 9.81 10.58 -4.30
N ILE A 113 9.52 11.38 -5.32
CA ILE A 113 8.67 12.57 -5.22
C ILE A 113 7.21 12.13 -5.13
N TYR A 114 6.57 12.45 -4.01
CA TYR A 114 5.13 12.23 -3.86
C TYR A 114 4.34 13.14 -4.81
N VAL A 115 3.31 12.56 -5.42
CA VAL A 115 2.40 13.27 -6.32
C VAL A 115 1.00 13.05 -5.80
N ASP A 116 0.30 14.14 -5.53
CA ASP A 116 -1.07 14.07 -5.05
C ASP A 116 -2.01 13.59 -6.17
N PRO A 117 -3.12 12.90 -5.84
CA PRO A 117 -4.05 12.38 -6.85
C PRO A 117 -4.48 13.39 -7.91
N GLN A 118 -4.67 14.65 -7.52
CA GLN A 118 -5.13 15.74 -8.38
C GLN A 118 -4.14 16.04 -9.50
N ASP A 119 -2.84 15.91 -9.22
CA ASP A 119 -1.76 16.17 -10.18
C ASP A 119 -1.35 14.92 -10.95
N TRP A 120 -1.77 13.73 -10.48
CA TRP A 120 -1.35 12.44 -11.01
C TRP A 120 -1.66 12.28 -12.49
N ASN A 121 -2.89 12.61 -12.90
CA ASN A 121 -3.33 12.47 -14.29
C ASN A 121 -2.49 13.29 -15.26
N GLN A 122 -2.16 14.53 -14.88
CA GLN A 122 -1.32 15.41 -15.69
C GLN A 122 0.10 14.87 -15.79
N LEU A 123 0.65 14.39 -14.67
CA LEU A 123 2.00 13.84 -14.63
C LEU A 123 2.14 12.61 -15.54
N ILE A 124 1.23 11.64 -15.44
CA ILE A 124 1.32 10.40 -16.22
C ILE A 124 0.97 10.59 -17.70
N ALA A 125 0.34 11.71 -18.05
CA ALA A 125 0.11 12.10 -19.45
C ALA A 125 1.34 12.78 -20.08
N ALA A 126 2.34 13.17 -19.28
CA ALA A 126 3.49 13.90 -19.80
C ALA A 126 4.32 13.03 -20.76
N PRO A 127 4.73 13.56 -21.93
CA PRO A 127 5.56 12.83 -22.88
C PRO A 127 6.86 12.32 -22.24
N GLY A 128 7.23 11.08 -22.55
CA GLY A 128 8.44 10.44 -22.03
C GLY A 128 8.35 9.99 -20.56
N MET A 129 7.16 10.01 -19.96
CA MET A 129 6.93 9.41 -18.64
C MET A 129 6.84 7.89 -18.76
N LEU A 130 7.70 7.17 -18.03
CA LEU A 130 7.52 5.73 -17.81
C LEU A 130 6.57 5.53 -16.63
N LEU A 131 5.35 5.05 -16.89
CA LEU A 131 4.40 4.68 -15.85
C LEU A 131 4.55 3.18 -15.51
N LEU A 132 4.91 2.86 -14.27
CA LEU A 132 5.06 1.48 -13.79
C LEU A 132 3.99 1.12 -12.76
N ASP A 133 3.35 -0.03 -12.97
CA ASP A 133 2.57 -0.70 -11.93
C ASP A 133 3.54 -1.55 -11.08
N VAL A 134 3.75 -1.23 -9.80
CA VAL A 134 4.67 -1.99 -8.94
C VAL A 134 3.95 -3.08 -8.13
N ARG A 135 2.77 -3.48 -8.60
CA ARG A 135 1.96 -4.52 -7.98
C ARG A 135 2.29 -5.90 -8.55
N ASN A 136 1.68 -6.93 -7.95
CA ASN A 136 1.80 -8.29 -8.48
C ASN A 136 0.88 -8.45 -9.70
N ASP A 137 1.24 -9.37 -10.59
CA ASP A 137 0.54 -9.67 -11.85
C ASP A 137 -0.99 -9.82 -11.70
N PHE A 138 -1.45 -10.59 -10.71
CA PHE A 138 -2.86 -10.81 -10.44
C PHE A 138 -3.61 -9.52 -10.08
N GLU A 139 -2.93 -8.55 -9.46
CA GLU A 139 -3.51 -7.24 -9.14
C GLU A 139 -3.63 -6.35 -10.38
N VAL A 140 -2.69 -6.47 -11.32
CA VAL A 140 -2.69 -5.73 -12.59
C VAL A 140 -3.82 -6.20 -13.48
N VAL A 141 -4.07 -7.52 -13.55
CA VAL A 141 -5.17 -8.11 -14.34
C VAL A 141 -6.54 -7.58 -13.93
N MET A 142 -6.76 -7.30 -12.64
CA MET A 142 -8.03 -6.76 -12.15
C MET A 142 -8.27 -5.29 -12.54
N GLY A 143 -7.21 -4.53 -12.75
CA GLY A 143 -7.32 -3.14 -13.12
C GLY A 143 -5.97 -2.45 -13.04
N SER A 144 -5.74 -1.45 -13.87
CA SER A 144 -4.46 -0.74 -13.98
C SER A 144 -4.69 0.67 -14.55
N PHE A 145 -3.71 1.55 -14.40
CA PHE A 145 -3.76 2.84 -15.09
C PHE A 145 -3.49 2.67 -16.58
N GLU A 146 -4.26 3.38 -17.41
CA GLU A 146 -4.09 3.35 -18.87
C GLU A 146 -2.66 3.75 -19.28
N GLY A 147 -1.98 2.87 -20.02
CA GLY A 147 -0.61 3.07 -20.48
C GLY A 147 0.48 2.68 -19.47
N ALA A 148 0.11 2.10 -18.32
CA ALA A 148 1.09 1.57 -17.37
C ALA A 148 1.78 0.31 -17.92
N VAL A 149 3.09 0.21 -17.69
CA VAL A 149 3.85 -1.02 -17.92
C VAL A 149 3.60 -1.97 -16.77
N ASP A 150 3.25 -3.21 -17.11
CA ASP A 150 3.17 -4.35 -16.20
C ASP A 150 4.52 -5.10 -16.16
N PRO A 151 5.23 -5.09 -15.02
CA PRO A 151 6.47 -5.84 -14.86
C PRO A 151 6.27 -7.36 -14.69
N GLN A 152 5.02 -7.84 -14.61
CA GLN A 152 4.65 -9.25 -14.43
C GLN A 152 5.29 -9.89 -13.18
N LEU A 153 5.21 -9.18 -12.05
CA LEU A 153 5.78 -9.65 -10.79
C LEU A 153 4.86 -10.70 -10.16
N ALA A 154 5.35 -11.91 -9.91
CA ALA A 154 4.64 -12.87 -9.05
C ALA A 154 4.68 -12.41 -7.58
N CYS A 155 5.75 -11.72 -7.17
CA CYS A 155 5.81 -11.03 -5.89
C CYS A 155 6.67 -9.76 -5.95
N PHE A 156 6.35 -8.77 -5.10
CA PHE A 156 7.06 -7.48 -5.05
C PHE A 156 8.58 -7.60 -4.88
N GLY A 157 9.07 -8.66 -4.22
CA GLY A 157 10.52 -8.90 -4.06
C GLY A 157 11.26 -9.07 -5.39
N GLN A 158 10.56 -9.40 -6.48
CA GLN A 158 11.12 -9.51 -7.84
C GLN A 158 11.32 -8.15 -8.52
N PHE A 159 10.78 -7.06 -7.96
CA PHE A 159 10.88 -5.72 -8.56
C PHE A 159 12.33 -5.30 -8.79
N LYS A 160 13.24 -5.61 -7.86
CA LYS A 160 14.67 -5.28 -7.97
C LYS A 160 15.33 -5.95 -9.18
N ASP A 161 14.92 -7.18 -9.48
CA ASP A 161 15.46 -7.97 -10.59
C ASP A 161 14.93 -7.43 -11.92
N PHE A 162 13.62 -7.17 -11.99
CA PHE A 162 13.00 -6.45 -13.12
C PHE A 162 13.70 -5.12 -13.37
N ALA A 163 13.85 -4.29 -12.33
CA ALA A 163 14.46 -2.97 -12.45
C ALA A 163 15.92 -3.04 -12.93
N ALA A 164 16.68 -4.06 -12.50
CA ALA A 164 18.07 -4.24 -12.94
C ALA A 164 18.18 -4.71 -14.40
N GLN A 165 17.20 -5.48 -14.88
CA GLN A 165 17.21 -6.07 -16.23
C GLN A 165 16.62 -5.13 -17.28
N GLU A 166 15.50 -4.49 -16.96
CA GLU A 166 14.67 -3.78 -17.93
C GLU A 166 14.81 -2.25 -17.85
N LEU A 167 15.24 -1.70 -16.71
CA LEU A 167 15.29 -0.25 -16.52
C LEU A 167 16.70 0.32 -16.65
N ASP A 168 16.89 1.23 -17.62
CA ASP A 168 18.10 2.05 -17.75
C ASP A 168 17.82 3.50 -17.35
N HIS A 169 18.50 4.02 -16.31
CA HIS A 169 18.33 5.40 -15.81
C HIS A 169 18.67 6.49 -16.85
N ARG A 170 19.41 6.17 -17.91
CA ARG A 170 19.72 7.10 -19.01
C ARG A 170 18.58 7.20 -20.02
N LYS A 171 17.83 6.11 -20.19
CA LYS A 171 16.66 6.05 -21.10
C LYS A 171 15.38 6.44 -20.36
N HIS A 172 15.16 5.84 -19.19
CA HIS A 172 14.00 6.05 -18.34
C HIS A 172 14.29 7.17 -17.32
N ARG A 173 14.41 8.40 -17.84
CA ARG A 173 14.78 9.56 -17.02
C ARG A 173 13.70 9.94 -16.01
N ARG A 174 12.43 9.74 -16.38
CA ARG A 174 11.24 10.09 -15.60
C ARG A 174 10.38 8.84 -15.41
N VAL A 175 10.24 8.41 -14.16
CA VAL A 175 9.49 7.20 -13.80
C VAL A 175 8.40 7.57 -12.81
N ALA A 176 7.15 7.29 -13.13
CA ALA A 176 6.02 7.40 -12.22
C ALA A 176 5.55 6.00 -11.81
N MET A 177 5.35 5.79 -10.52
CA MET A 177 4.99 4.47 -9.99
C MET A 177 3.78 4.54 -9.08
N TYR A 178 3.01 3.47 -9.03
CA TYR A 178 1.86 3.36 -8.14
C TYR A 178 1.66 1.93 -7.67
N CYS A 179 0.96 1.80 -6.55
CA CYS A 179 0.42 0.54 -6.06
C CYS A 179 -0.87 0.83 -5.28
N THR A 180 -1.47 -0.19 -4.67
CA THR A 180 -2.72 -0.08 -3.92
C THR A 180 -2.66 1.02 -2.85
N GLY A 181 -1.66 0.93 -1.97
CA GLY A 181 -1.57 1.73 -0.76
C GLY A 181 -0.46 2.78 -0.74
N GLY A 182 0.51 2.72 -1.65
CA GLY A 182 1.72 3.57 -1.64
C GLY A 182 2.96 2.88 -1.06
N ILE A 183 2.81 2.00 -0.07
CA ILE A 183 3.95 1.40 0.66
C ILE A 183 5.00 0.68 -0.22
N ARG A 184 4.60 0.04 -1.33
CA ARG A 184 5.56 -0.56 -2.28
C ARG A 184 6.35 0.50 -3.03
N CYS A 185 5.72 1.61 -3.39
CA CYS A 185 6.35 2.70 -4.11
C CYS A 185 7.40 3.43 -3.27
N GLU A 186 7.24 3.47 -1.95
CA GLU A 186 8.26 3.94 -1.00
C GLU A 186 9.58 3.19 -1.21
N LYS A 187 9.53 1.84 -1.14
CA LYS A 187 10.72 1.00 -1.35
C LYS A 187 11.19 1.00 -2.79
N ALA A 188 10.29 0.87 -3.76
CA ALA A 188 10.64 0.85 -5.17
C ALA A 188 11.34 2.15 -5.59
N SER A 189 10.84 3.31 -5.12
CA SER A 189 11.44 4.60 -5.44
C SER A 189 12.79 4.81 -4.74
N SER A 190 12.88 4.47 -3.45
CA SER A 190 14.15 4.46 -2.72
C SER A 190 15.21 3.61 -3.44
N TYR A 191 14.82 2.41 -3.88
CA TYR A 191 15.67 1.52 -4.66
C TYR A 191 16.12 2.16 -5.97
N LEU A 192 15.20 2.67 -6.81
CA LEU A 192 15.56 3.30 -8.08
C LEU A 192 16.48 4.52 -7.90
N LEU A 193 16.22 5.36 -6.90
CA LEU A 193 17.11 6.49 -6.58
C LEU A 193 18.53 6.02 -6.26
N SER A 194 18.68 4.94 -5.48
CA SER A 194 19.99 4.34 -5.19
C SER A 194 20.72 3.79 -6.43
N ARG A 195 19.98 3.53 -7.52
CA ARG A 195 20.50 3.08 -8.82
C ARG A 195 20.74 4.21 -9.82
N GLY A 196 20.65 5.47 -9.38
CA GLY A 196 20.98 6.65 -10.19
C GLY A 196 19.82 7.21 -11.01
N PHE A 197 18.60 6.72 -10.83
CA PHE A 197 17.40 7.38 -11.37
C PHE A 197 17.22 8.72 -10.65
N LYS A 198 16.85 9.77 -11.40
CA LYS A 198 16.80 11.14 -10.86
C LYS A 198 15.38 11.64 -10.63
N GLU A 199 14.48 11.38 -11.56
CA GLU A 199 13.08 11.80 -11.46
C GLU A 199 12.20 10.58 -11.25
N VAL A 200 12.07 10.17 -9.99
CA VAL A 200 11.22 9.05 -9.58
C VAL A 200 10.04 9.61 -8.79
N TYR A 201 8.84 9.45 -9.34
CA TYR A 201 7.58 9.92 -8.79
C TYR A 201 6.74 8.75 -8.30
N HIS A 202 5.90 8.99 -7.30
CA HIS A 202 4.94 8.00 -6.86
C HIS A 202 3.65 8.61 -6.33
N LEU A 203 2.54 7.91 -6.59
CA LEU A 203 1.20 8.35 -6.24
C LEU A 203 1.03 8.34 -4.71
N ARG A 204 0.86 9.53 -4.12
CA ARG A 204 0.61 9.67 -2.69
C ARG A 204 -0.69 8.97 -2.32
N GLY A 205 -0.61 8.06 -1.36
CA GLY A 205 -1.74 7.25 -0.96
C GLY A 205 -2.21 6.23 -2.03
N GLY A 206 -1.44 6.00 -3.09
CA GLY A 206 -1.71 4.96 -4.08
C GLY A 206 -3.09 5.04 -4.76
N ILE A 207 -3.47 3.93 -5.40
CA ILE A 207 -4.72 3.82 -6.16
C ILE A 207 -5.93 4.12 -5.27
N LEU A 208 -5.93 3.67 -4.01
CA LEU A 208 -7.06 3.91 -3.11
C LEU A 208 -7.32 5.41 -2.90
N LYS A 209 -6.28 6.22 -2.71
CA LYS A 209 -6.46 7.67 -2.55
C LYS A 209 -6.92 8.33 -3.84
N TYR A 210 -6.43 7.83 -4.98
CA TYR A 210 -6.86 8.29 -6.29
C TYR A 210 -8.35 8.01 -6.53
N LEU A 211 -8.83 6.78 -6.29
CA LEU A 211 -10.23 6.40 -6.44
C LEU A 211 -11.16 7.11 -5.45
N GLU A 212 -10.64 7.57 -4.30
CA GLU A 212 -11.38 8.40 -3.34
C GLU A 212 -11.54 9.85 -3.83
N LYS A 213 -10.51 10.41 -4.48
CA LYS A 213 -10.41 11.86 -4.74
C LYS A 213 -10.75 12.26 -6.16
N ILE A 214 -10.49 11.41 -7.15
CA ILE A 214 -10.66 11.74 -8.55
C ILE A 214 -12.03 11.27 -9.03
N PRO A 215 -12.85 12.17 -9.62
CA PRO A 215 -14.11 11.79 -10.22
C PRO A 215 -13.93 10.72 -11.29
N GLU A 216 -14.84 9.75 -11.35
CA GLU A 216 -14.78 8.65 -12.32
C GLU A 216 -14.72 9.13 -13.78
N SER A 217 -15.40 10.24 -14.10
CA SER A 217 -15.38 10.88 -15.43
C SER A 217 -14.01 11.43 -15.84
N GLU A 218 -13.13 11.69 -14.87
CA GLU A 218 -11.76 12.20 -15.09
C GLU A 218 -10.71 11.10 -14.88
N SER A 219 -11.17 9.88 -14.54
CA SER A 219 -10.30 8.80 -14.13
C SER A 219 -9.55 8.18 -15.31
N ARG A 220 -8.25 7.98 -15.10
CA ARG A 220 -7.37 7.19 -15.98
C ARG A 220 -7.22 5.74 -15.50
N TRP A 221 -7.87 5.39 -14.38
CA TRP A 221 -7.94 4.03 -13.90
C TRP A 221 -8.91 3.20 -14.74
N ARG A 222 -8.59 1.93 -14.99
CA ARG A 222 -9.44 0.96 -15.68
C ARG A 222 -9.56 -0.29 -14.82
N GLY A 223 -10.76 -0.85 -14.71
CA GLY A 223 -11.03 -2.03 -13.87
C GLY A 223 -11.16 -1.68 -12.39
N GLU A 224 -10.77 -2.61 -11.53
CA GLU A 224 -10.99 -2.56 -10.08
C GLU A 224 -9.68 -2.65 -9.31
N CYS A 225 -9.60 -2.03 -8.13
CA CYS A 225 -8.40 -2.02 -7.32
C CYS A 225 -8.42 -3.18 -6.32
N PHE A 226 -7.53 -4.15 -6.52
CA PHE A 226 -7.36 -5.26 -5.59
C PHE A 226 -7.05 -4.81 -4.16
N VAL A 227 -7.68 -5.46 -3.17
CA VAL A 227 -7.39 -5.31 -1.74
C VAL A 227 -7.18 -6.67 -1.08
N PHE A 228 -6.26 -6.72 -0.12
CA PHE A 228 -5.80 -7.96 0.55
C PHE A 228 -6.75 -8.37 1.70
N ASP A 229 -8.04 -8.44 1.42
CA ASP A 229 -9.10 -8.83 2.36
C ASP A 229 -10.33 -9.38 1.61
N ASP A 230 -11.33 -9.89 2.33
CA ASP A 230 -12.46 -10.61 1.71
C ASP A 230 -13.35 -9.74 0.80
N ARG A 231 -13.09 -8.42 0.71
CA ARG A 231 -13.76 -7.55 -0.28
C ARG A 231 -13.22 -7.75 -1.68
N ILE A 232 -12.01 -8.32 -1.81
CA ILE A 232 -11.30 -8.63 -3.05
C ILE A 232 -10.90 -7.38 -3.86
N ALA A 233 -11.85 -6.51 -4.21
CA ALA A 233 -11.58 -5.31 -4.98
C ALA A 233 -12.50 -4.14 -4.61
N LEU A 234 -11.97 -2.93 -4.80
CA LEU A 234 -12.68 -1.66 -4.62
C LEU A 234 -12.71 -0.87 -5.94
N GLY A 235 -13.86 -0.27 -6.24
CA GLY A 235 -14.05 0.67 -7.34
C GLY A 235 -13.95 2.14 -6.92
N HIS A 236 -14.37 3.04 -7.81
CA HIS A 236 -14.46 4.48 -7.52
C HIS A 236 -15.30 4.77 -6.27
N GLY A 237 -14.84 5.75 -5.49
CA GLY A 237 -15.43 6.07 -4.19
C GLY A 237 -15.18 5.01 -3.11
N LEU A 238 -14.20 4.11 -3.31
CA LEU A 238 -13.83 3.03 -2.41
C LEU A 238 -15.00 2.08 -2.07
N LYS A 239 -15.88 1.87 -3.06
CA LYS A 239 -17.03 0.96 -2.94
C LYS A 239 -16.61 -0.47 -3.23
N GLU A 240 -17.14 -1.42 -2.46
CA GLU A 240 -16.98 -2.84 -2.71
C GLU A 240 -17.46 -3.19 -4.12
N SER A 241 -16.62 -3.90 -4.87
CA SER A 241 -17.04 -4.48 -6.14
C SER A 241 -17.98 -5.66 -5.91
N ARG A 242 -19.02 -5.77 -6.76
CA ARG A 242 -19.86 -6.97 -6.86
C ARG A 242 -19.35 -7.99 -7.90
N GLN A 243 -18.42 -7.60 -8.77
CA GLN A 243 -17.88 -8.45 -9.85
C GLN A 243 -16.72 -9.32 -9.38
N ALA A 244 -15.94 -8.84 -8.40
CA ALA A 244 -14.80 -9.58 -7.88
C ALA A 244 -15.18 -10.85 -7.10
N SER A 245 -16.39 -10.90 -6.54
CA SER A 245 -16.92 -12.05 -5.80
C SER A 245 -17.02 -13.34 -6.63
N SER A 246 -17.06 -13.25 -7.96
CA SER A 246 -17.13 -14.43 -8.86
C SER A 246 -15.77 -14.91 -9.37
N VAL A 247 -14.68 -14.18 -9.13
CA VAL A 247 -13.34 -14.47 -9.70
C VAL A 247 -12.46 -15.28 -8.73
N MET A 248 -12.81 -15.31 -7.44
CA MET A 248 -11.96 -15.86 -6.37
C MET A 248 -12.29 -17.30 -5.90
N ASP A 249 -13.22 -18.01 -6.54
CA ASP A 249 -13.47 -19.45 -6.26
C ASP A 249 -12.27 -20.36 -6.61
N GLY A 250 -11.09 -19.81 -6.94
CA GLY A 250 -9.90 -20.58 -7.31
C GLY A 250 -8.53 -19.93 -7.03
N ALA A 251 -8.42 -18.83 -6.26
CA ALA A 251 -7.12 -18.22 -5.96
C ALA A 251 -6.52 -18.74 -4.64
N PRO A 252 -5.21 -19.11 -4.58
CA PRO A 252 -4.60 -19.61 -3.37
C PRO A 252 -4.48 -18.51 -2.31
N HIS A 253 -4.85 -18.84 -1.07
CA HIS A 253 -4.64 -17.99 0.09
C HIS A 253 -3.15 -18.00 0.49
N ASP A 254 -2.47 -16.85 0.40
CA ASP A 254 -1.15 -16.67 1.00
C ASP A 254 -1.29 -16.63 2.54
N ASP A 255 -0.90 -17.75 3.18
CA ASP A 255 -0.87 -17.89 4.65
C ASP A 255 0.34 -17.21 5.31
#